data_AF-A0A3D3MDZ5-F1
#
_entry.id   AF-A0A3D3MDZ5-F1
#
_cell.length_a   1.000
_cell.length_b   1.000
_cell.length_c   1.000
_cell.angle_alpha   90.00
_cell.angle_beta   90.00
_cell.angle_gamma   90.00
#
_symmetry.space_group_name_H-M   'P 1'
#
loop_
_entity.id
_entity.type
_entity.pdbx_description
1 polymer ?
#
loop_
_entity_poly.entity_id
_entity_poly.type
_entity_poly.pdbx_seq_one_letter_code
_entity_poly.pdbx_strand_id
1 'polypeptide(L)'
;MKLIFKGDEPHIKIAVDKANKILNNSEFFEEIKKIPQFYNTKLTPAQISDILREANQEIQIETYWRFNPLKPRTCVNAKTVSATLIKLNRRCFSNNLKTAVNTLIHESVHAADFLDGTWDFTHVDNTNEGEEDNTAPWLIGKLAEQFVEP
;
A
#
# COMPACT_ATOMS: atom_id res chain seq x y z
N MET A 1 0.67 11.46 4.66
CA MET A 1 -0.49 10.54 4.80
C MET A 1 -0.51 9.91 6.18
N LYS A 2 -1.68 9.47 6.67
CA LYS A 2 -1.82 8.78 7.96
C LYS A 2 -2.88 7.68 7.90
N LEU A 3 -2.50 6.45 8.27
CA LEU A 3 -3.38 5.30 8.37
C LEU A 3 -4.06 5.25 9.75
N ILE A 4 -5.37 5.03 9.77
CA ILE A 4 -6.17 5.03 11.00
C ILE A 4 -6.92 3.70 11.10
N PHE A 5 -6.49 2.86 12.04
CA PHE A 5 -7.18 1.62 12.37
C PHE A 5 -7.84 1.71 13.75
N LYS A 6 -9.18 1.55 13.79
CA LYS A 6 -9.98 1.58 15.03
C LYS A 6 -10.38 0.20 15.55
N GLY A 7 -9.99 -0.88 14.86
CA GLY A 7 -10.27 -2.25 15.32
C GLY A 7 -9.43 -2.63 16.53
N ASP A 8 -9.53 -3.90 16.96
CA ASP A 8 -8.88 -4.40 18.18
C ASP A 8 -7.76 -5.41 17.91
N GLU A 9 -7.58 -5.86 16.67
CA GLU A 9 -6.58 -6.86 16.28
C GLU A 9 -5.14 -6.35 16.46
N PRO A 10 -4.34 -6.94 17.38
CA PRO A 10 -3.01 -6.41 17.70
C PRO A 10 -2.04 -6.42 16.51
N HIS A 11 -2.04 -7.48 15.69
CA HIS A 11 -1.13 -7.59 14.56
C HIS A 11 -1.38 -6.49 13.50
N ILE A 12 -2.65 -6.10 13.27
CA ILE A 12 -3.01 -5.01 12.37
C ILE A 12 -2.59 -3.67 12.95
N LYS A 13 -2.83 -3.43 14.25
CA LYS A 13 -2.38 -2.21 14.93
C LYS A 13 -0.86 -2.01 14.81
N ILE A 14 -0.09 -3.05 15.09
CA ILE A 14 1.37 -3.02 14.99
C ILE A 14 1.81 -2.70 13.55
N ALA A 15 1.19 -3.34 12.55
CA ALA A 15 1.49 -3.08 11.15
C ALA A 15 1.13 -1.64 10.74
N VAL A 16 -0.04 -1.13 11.17
CA VAL A 16 -0.49 0.25 10.90
C VAL A 16 0.42 1.27 11.57
N ASP A 17 0.82 1.05 12.83
CA ASP A 17 1.76 1.92 13.53
C ASP A 17 3.11 1.94 12.83
N LYS A 18 3.61 0.79 12.38
CA LYS A 18 4.89 0.72 11.66
C LYS A 18 4.80 1.38 10.28
N ALA A 19 3.72 1.15 9.54
CA ALA A 19 3.47 1.83 8.26
C ALA A 19 3.40 3.36 8.45
N ASN A 20 2.70 3.85 9.48
CA ASN A 20 2.67 5.27 9.82
C ASN A 20 4.05 5.84 10.14
N LYS A 21 4.91 5.10 10.86
CA LYS A 21 6.30 5.53 11.10
C LYS A 21 7.08 5.67 9.79
N ILE A 22 6.88 4.75 8.85
CA ILE A 22 7.54 4.78 7.52
C ILE A 22 7.01 5.96 6.69
N LEU A 23 5.70 6.17 6.66
CA LEU A 23 5.06 7.28 5.95
C LEU A 23 5.40 8.68 6.52
N ASN A 24 5.97 8.74 7.73
CA ASN A 24 6.50 9.97 8.34
C ASN A 24 8.04 10.04 8.30
N ASN A 25 8.73 9.07 7.68
CA ASN A 25 10.18 9.06 7.56
C ASN A 25 10.62 9.71 6.23
N SER A 26 11.37 10.82 6.30
CA SER A 26 11.90 11.49 5.11
C SER A 26 12.85 10.61 4.29
N GLU A 27 13.63 9.75 4.94
CA GLU A 27 14.57 8.84 4.26
C GLU A 27 13.84 7.87 3.34
N PHE A 28 12.67 7.38 3.75
CA PHE A 28 11.85 6.51 2.92
C PHE A 28 11.47 7.17 1.58
N PHE A 29 11.07 8.44 1.62
CA PHE A 29 10.76 9.18 0.41
C PHE A 29 11.98 9.44 -0.47
N GLU A 30 13.15 9.69 0.13
CA GLU A 30 14.39 9.84 -0.64
C GLU A 30 14.84 8.52 -1.29
N GLU A 31 14.60 7.37 -0.66
CA GLU A 31 14.85 6.06 -1.27
C GLU A 31 13.90 5.77 -2.45
N ILE A 32 12.63 6.22 -2.39
CA ILE A 32 11.70 6.09 -3.54
C ILE A 32 12.28 6.78 -4.78
N LYS A 33 12.92 7.95 -4.64
CA LYS A 33 13.47 8.72 -5.76
C LYS A 33 14.61 7.99 -6.49
N LYS A 34 15.22 7.00 -5.84
CA LYS A 34 16.34 6.21 -6.38
C LYS A 34 15.87 4.96 -7.12
N ILE A 35 14.59 4.61 -7.02
CA ILE A 35 14.03 3.48 -7.76
C ILE A 35 14.13 3.80 -9.27
N PRO A 36 14.38 2.80 -10.14
CA PRO A 36 14.25 2.98 -11.59
C PRO A 36 12.84 3.44 -11.99
N GLN A 37 12.69 3.86 -13.25
CA GLN A 37 11.39 4.29 -13.78
C GLN A 37 10.32 3.21 -13.55
N PHE A 38 9.19 3.62 -12.97
CA PHE A 38 8.06 2.74 -12.74
C PHE A 38 7.38 2.36 -14.06
N TYR A 39 6.89 1.13 -14.12
CA TYR A 39 6.06 0.67 -15.22
C TYR A 39 4.70 1.38 -15.22
N ASN A 40 4.08 1.50 -16.40
CA ASN A 40 2.73 2.02 -16.60
C ASN A 40 2.50 3.49 -16.18
N THR A 41 3.55 4.30 -16.07
CA THR A 41 3.42 5.73 -15.78
C THR A 41 4.50 6.56 -16.46
N LYS A 42 4.15 7.81 -16.79
CA LYS A 42 5.11 8.82 -17.27
C LYS A 42 5.70 9.64 -16.13
N LEU A 43 5.16 9.53 -14.92
CA LEU A 43 5.70 10.21 -13.76
C LEU A 43 7.03 9.57 -13.36
N THR A 44 8.00 10.42 -13.03
CA THR A 44 9.27 9.97 -12.50
C THR A 44 9.12 9.51 -11.04
N PRO A 45 10.03 8.66 -10.54
CA PRO A 45 10.06 8.28 -9.12
C PRO A 45 10.15 9.49 -8.17
N ALA A 46 10.82 10.57 -8.59
CA ALA A 46 10.86 11.82 -7.85
C ALA A 46 9.47 12.47 -7.71
N GLN A 47 8.74 12.59 -8.82
CA GLN A 47 7.39 13.16 -8.82
C GLN A 47 6.42 12.33 -7.97
N ILE A 48 6.46 11.00 -8.08
CA ILE A 48 5.62 10.12 -7.26
C ILE A 48 6.00 10.23 -5.79
N SER A 49 7.29 10.26 -5.45
CA SER A 49 7.74 10.46 -4.07
C SER A 49 7.21 11.77 -3.48
N ASP A 50 7.27 12.87 -4.24
CA ASP A 50 6.77 14.16 -3.80
C ASP A 50 5.24 14.16 -3.62
N ILE A 51 4.48 13.57 -4.56
CA ILE A 51 3.02 13.36 -4.44
C ILE A 51 2.69 12.60 -3.15
N LEU A 52 3.36 11.48 -2.89
CA LEU A 52 3.10 10.65 -1.71
C LEU A 52 3.44 11.38 -0.40
N ARG A 53 4.53 12.16 -0.39
CA ARG A 53 4.97 12.93 0.77
C ARG A 53 4.00 14.07 1.08
N GLU A 54 3.51 14.74 0.04
CA GLU A 54 2.61 15.89 0.15
C GLU A 54 1.15 15.48 0.36
N ALA A 55 0.81 14.22 0.08
CA ALA A 55 -0.52 13.66 0.32
C ALA A 55 -0.88 13.73 1.82
N ASN A 56 -1.73 14.70 2.17
CA ASN A 56 -2.16 14.97 3.55
C ASN A 56 -3.49 14.26 3.91
N GLN A 57 -3.67 13.04 3.42
CA GLN A 57 -4.89 12.26 3.66
C GLN A 57 -4.83 11.40 4.92
N GLU A 58 -5.95 11.35 5.62
CA GLU A 58 -6.25 10.34 6.63
C GLU A 58 -6.99 9.16 5.96
N ILE A 59 -6.38 7.98 6.00
CA ILE A 59 -6.89 6.79 5.34
C ILE A 59 -7.41 5.84 6.41
N GLN A 60 -8.70 5.58 6.40
CA GLN A 60 -9.34 4.63 7.30
C GLN A 60 -8.98 3.21 6.90
N ILE A 61 -8.58 2.41 7.87
CA ILE A 61 -8.37 0.97 7.73
C ILE A 61 -9.60 0.28 8.31
N GLU A 62 -10.37 -0.39 7.46
CA GLU A 62 -11.47 -1.25 7.87
C GLU A 62 -11.11 -2.71 7.63
N THR A 63 -11.61 -3.59 8.47
CA THR A 63 -11.47 -5.03 8.26
C THR A 63 -12.78 -5.61 7.78
N TYR A 64 -12.68 -6.65 6.95
CA TYR A 64 -13.82 -7.47 6.56
C TYR A 64 -13.42 -8.93 6.56
N TRP A 65 -14.42 -9.80 6.62
CA TRP A 65 -14.23 -11.23 6.49
C TRP A 65 -15.10 -11.73 5.34
N ARG A 66 -14.48 -12.08 4.21
CA ARG A 66 -15.14 -12.73 3.08
C ARG A 66 -14.54 -14.10 2.75
N PHE A 67 -15.33 -15.16 2.96
CA PHE A 67 -15.05 -16.50 2.46
C PHE A 67 -15.74 -16.68 1.09
N ASN A 68 -15.03 -17.16 0.08
CA ASN A 68 -15.66 -17.63 -1.15
C ASN A 68 -15.47 -19.15 -1.29
N PRO A 69 -16.49 -19.97 -1.00
CA PRO A 69 -16.37 -21.43 -1.07
C PRO A 69 -16.16 -21.94 -2.51
N LEU A 70 -16.57 -21.16 -3.53
CA LEU A 70 -16.44 -21.52 -4.94
C LEU A 70 -15.08 -21.15 -5.53
N LYS A 71 -14.33 -20.26 -4.86
CA LYS A 71 -12.96 -19.89 -5.25
C LYS A 71 -12.06 -19.84 -4.00
N PRO A 72 -11.80 -20.98 -3.35
CA PRO A 72 -11.12 -21.00 -2.05
C PRO A 72 -9.66 -20.54 -2.12
N ARG A 73 -9.05 -20.59 -3.32
CA ARG A 73 -7.68 -20.17 -3.60
C ARG A 73 -7.52 -18.70 -3.94
N THR A 74 -8.60 -17.99 -4.29
CA THR A 74 -8.52 -16.54 -4.52
C THR A 74 -8.70 -15.84 -3.20
N CYS A 75 -7.60 -15.30 -2.65
CA CYS A 75 -7.69 -14.42 -1.50
C CYS A 75 -6.98 -13.11 -1.75
N VAL A 76 -7.75 -12.04 -1.70
CA VAL A 76 -7.28 -10.67 -1.80
C VAL A 76 -6.99 -10.19 -0.38
N ASN A 77 -5.76 -9.77 -0.12
CA ASN A 77 -5.28 -9.38 1.21
C ASN A 77 -5.85 -8.04 1.65
N ALA A 78 -5.90 -7.10 0.73
CA ALA A 78 -6.38 -5.75 0.94
C ALA A 78 -6.99 -5.19 -0.35
N LYS A 79 -7.71 -4.08 -0.24
CA LYS A 79 -8.14 -3.28 -1.39
C LYS A 79 -8.29 -1.81 -1.00
N THR A 80 -7.79 -0.92 -1.82
CA THR A 80 -8.14 0.50 -1.79
C THR A 80 -9.53 0.71 -2.37
N VAL A 81 -10.45 1.22 -1.56
CA VAL A 81 -11.84 1.51 -1.96
C VAL A 81 -11.98 2.95 -2.44
N SER A 82 -11.18 3.85 -1.88
CA SER A 82 -11.11 5.27 -2.21
C SER A 82 -9.82 5.86 -1.64
N ALA A 83 -9.53 7.12 -1.94
CA ALA A 83 -8.42 7.86 -1.34
C ALA A 83 -8.41 7.79 0.21
N THR A 84 -9.57 7.68 0.85
CA THR A 84 -9.67 7.71 2.33
C THR A 84 -10.02 6.37 2.97
N LEU A 85 -10.04 5.26 2.22
CA LEU A 85 -10.47 3.96 2.75
C LEU A 85 -9.75 2.76 2.11
N ILE A 86 -9.08 1.99 2.96
CA ILE A 86 -8.50 0.68 2.65
C ILE A 86 -9.25 -0.40 3.44
N LYS A 87 -9.60 -1.50 2.76
CA LYS A 87 -10.25 -2.66 3.39
C LYS A 87 -9.33 -3.85 3.43
N LEU A 88 -9.03 -4.36 4.62
CA LEU A 88 -8.22 -5.56 4.86
C LEU A 88 -9.08 -6.80 5.01
N ASN A 89 -8.71 -7.88 4.34
CA ASN A 89 -9.35 -9.17 4.52
C ASN A 89 -8.72 -9.92 5.70
N ARG A 90 -9.43 -10.03 6.82
CA ARG A 90 -8.92 -10.65 8.06
C ARG A 90 -8.40 -12.07 7.87
N ARG A 91 -8.92 -12.83 6.89
CA ARG A 91 -8.47 -14.21 6.65
C ARG A 91 -7.09 -14.29 6.01
N CYS A 92 -6.72 -13.28 5.23
CA CYS A 92 -5.58 -13.37 4.31
C CYS A 92 -4.56 -12.25 4.48
N PHE A 93 -4.90 -11.24 5.26
CA PHE A 93 -3.93 -10.27 5.72
C PHE A 93 -2.81 -10.98 6.49
N SER A 94 -1.56 -10.66 6.16
CA SER A 94 -0.40 -11.38 6.66
C SER A 94 -0.19 -11.11 8.15
N ASN A 95 0.20 -12.15 8.89
CA ASN A 95 0.70 -12.02 10.26
C ASN A 95 2.21 -11.69 10.29
N ASN A 96 2.90 -11.78 9.15
CA ASN A 96 4.29 -11.34 9.05
C ASN A 96 4.32 -9.80 8.91
N LEU A 97 5.02 -9.13 9.83
CA LEU A 97 5.03 -7.67 9.90
C LEU A 97 5.56 -7.02 8.61
N LYS A 98 6.59 -7.57 7.96
CA LYS A 98 7.14 -7.03 6.71
C LYS A 98 6.11 -7.07 5.61
N THR A 99 5.49 -8.23 5.39
CA THR A 99 4.44 -8.41 4.37
C THR A 99 3.20 -7.56 4.66
N ALA A 100 2.81 -7.43 5.94
CA ALA A 100 1.69 -6.61 6.36
C ALA A 100 1.94 -5.11 6.09
N VAL A 101 3.14 -4.62 6.42
CA VAL A 101 3.58 -3.25 6.13
C VAL A 101 3.66 -3.01 4.62
N ASN A 102 4.24 -3.94 3.85
CA ASN A 102 4.25 -3.88 2.39
C ASN A 102 2.83 -3.67 1.86
N THR A 103 1.89 -4.51 2.28
CA THR A 103 0.49 -4.44 1.85
C THR A 103 -0.11 -3.07 2.20
N LEU A 104 0.07 -2.58 3.43
CA LEU A 104 -0.49 -1.29 3.84
C LEU A 104 0.09 -0.12 3.04
N ILE A 105 1.40 -0.11 2.79
CA ILE A 105 2.06 0.94 2.02
C ILE A 105 1.64 0.86 0.55
N HIS A 106 1.61 -0.33 -0.04
CA HIS A 106 1.13 -0.57 -1.40
C HIS A 106 -0.26 0.05 -1.63
N GLU A 107 -1.21 -0.27 -0.74
CA GLU A 107 -2.56 0.27 -0.82
C GLU A 107 -2.60 1.79 -0.53
N SER A 108 -1.67 2.31 0.27
CA SER A 108 -1.54 3.77 0.50
C SER A 108 -1.08 4.51 -0.75
N VAL A 109 -0.21 3.90 -1.57
CA VAL A 109 0.20 4.44 -2.86
C VAL A 109 -1.00 4.49 -3.81
N HIS A 110 -1.80 3.42 -3.86
CA HIS A 110 -3.08 3.44 -4.58
C HIS A 110 -3.97 4.58 -4.09
N ALA A 111 -4.16 4.71 -2.78
CA ALA A 111 -5.01 5.75 -2.20
C ALA A 111 -4.54 7.17 -2.55
N ALA A 112 -3.24 7.41 -2.65
CA ALA A 112 -2.70 8.69 -3.08
C ALA A 112 -2.95 8.97 -4.57
N ASP A 113 -2.79 7.98 -5.44
CA ASP A 113 -3.11 8.12 -6.88
C ASP A 113 -4.61 8.38 -7.10
N PHE A 114 -5.46 7.81 -6.23
CA PHE A 114 -6.90 8.06 -6.22
C PHE A 114 -7.28 9.53 -5.91
N LEU A 115 -6.41 10.34 -5.32
CA LEU A 115 -6.76 11.71 -4.88
C LEU A 115 -7.18 12.60 -6.05
N ASP A 116 -6.49 12.49 -7.17
CA ASP A 116 -6.74 13.31 -8.36
C ASP A 116 -7.70 12.61 -9.36
N GLY A 117 -8.10 11.37 -9.05
CA GLY A 117 -9.08 10.58 -9.82
C GLY A 117 -8.59 10.11 -11.19
N THR A 118 -7.31 10.32 -11.52
CA THR A 118 -6.72 10.03 -12.83
C THR A 118 -6.10 8.63 -12.95
N TRP A 119 -5.71 8.02 -11.84
CA TRP A 119 -5.05 6.70 -11.81
C TRP A 119 -3.78 6.65 -12.68
N ASP A 120 -2.85 7.57 -12.42
CA ASP A 120 -1.72 7.83 -13.29
C ASP A 120 -0.51 6.91 -13.04
N PHE A 121 -0.42 6.22 -11.90
CA PHE A 121 0.74 5.42 -11.54
C PHE A 121 0.44 4.10 -10.82
N THR A 122 -0.80 3.64 -10.85
CA THR A 122 -1.16 2.29 -10.40
C THR A 122 -1.11 1.25 -11.54
N HIS A 123 -1.39 0.00 -11.18
CA HIS A 123 -1.62 -1.10 -12.11
C HIS A 123 -2.84 -0.86 -13.02
N VAL A 124 -2.82 -1.43 -14.24
CA VAL A 124 -3.93 -1.39 -15.23
C VAL A 124 -5.09 -2.31 -14.79
N ASP A 125 -4.76 -3.34 -14.02
CA ASP A 125 -5.63 -4.40 -13.55
C ASP A 125 -5.17 -4.96 -12.18
N ASN A 126 -5.97 -5.86 -11.57
CA ASN A 126 -5.64 -6.55 -10.32
C ASN A 126 -5.17 -7.99 -10.59
N THR A 127 -4.70 -8.27 -11.80
CA THR A 127 -4.37 -9.61 -12.27
C THR A 127 -2.86 -9.74 -12.29
N ASN A 128 -2.30 -10.14 -11.14
CA ASN A 128 -0.89 -10.46 -10.87
C ASN A 128 -0.17 -11.31 -11.95
N GLU A 129 -0.04 -10.81 -13.18
CA GLU A 129 0.62 -11.45 -14.31
C GLU A 129 1.85 -10.63 -14.70
N GLY A 130 2.93 -10.82 -13.94
CA GLY A 130 4.34 -10.61 -14.32
C GLY A 130 4.83 -9.17 -14.58
N GLU A 131 4.04 -8.31 -15.23
CA GLU A 131 4.38 -6.92 -15.52
C GLU A 131 3.99 -5.95 -14.38
N GLU A 132 3.15 -6.41 -13.45
CA GLU A 132 2.73 -5.64 -12.26
C GLU A 132 3.87 -5.42 -11.24
N ASP A 133 4.92 -6.26 -11.26
CA ASP A 133 6.01 -6.27 -10.27
C ASP A 133 6.93 -5.02 -10.32
N ASN A 134 6.80 -4.15 -11.34
CA ASN A 134 7.62 -2.94 -11.50
C ASN A 134 6.84 -1.63 -11.44
N THR A 135 5.57 -1.67 -11.05
CA THR A 135 4.77 -0.46 -10.84
C THR A 135 5.12 0.23 -9.51
N ALA A 136 4.61 1.46 -9.33
CA ALA A 136 4.87 2.23 -8.12
C ALA A 136 4.33 1.55 -6.84
N PRO A 137 3.07 1.08 -6.75
CA PRO A 137 2.57 0.41 -5.54
C PRO A 137 3.43 -0.79 -5.13
N TRP A 138 3.84 -1.61 -6.09
CA TRP A 138 4.59 -2.83 -5.82
C TRP A 138 6.01 -2.56 -5.33
N LEU A 139 6.77 -1.75 -6.06
CA LEU A 139 8.16 -1.45 -5.72
C LEU A 139 8.26 -0.62 -4.43
N ILE A 140 7.35 0.33 -4.20
CA ILE A 140 7.32 1.16 -2.98
C ILE A 140 6.89 0.31 -1.77
N GLY A 141 5.89 -0.56 -1.92
CA GLY A 141 5.52 -1.52 -0.88
C GLY A 141 6.70 -2.42 -0.49
N LYS A 142 7.43 -2.94 -1.48
CA LYS A 142 8.61 -3.79 -1.26
C LYS A 142 9.77 -3.04 -0.62
N LEU A 143 10.01 -1.78 -1.00
CA LEU A 143 10.98 -0.91 -0.34
C LEU A 143 10.65 -0.75 1.15
N ALA A 144 9.38 -0.58 1.49
CA ALA A 144 8.96 -0.38 2.88
C ALA A 144 9.29 -1.57 3.79
N GLU A 145 9.41 -2.79 3.26
CA GLU A 145 9.84 -3.96 4.04
C GLU A 145 11.23 -3.79 4.64
N GLN A 146 12.11 -3.02 3.99
CA GLN A 146 13.48 -2.76 4.44
C GLN A 146 13.51 -1.83 5.66
N PHE A 147 12.45 -1.03 5.87
CA PHE A 147 12.31 -0.14 7.01
C PHE A 147 11.68 -0.82 8.23
N VAL A 148 11.33 -2.11 8.11
CA VAL A 148 10.91 -2.95 9.22
C VAL A 148 12.15 -3.64 9.80
N GLU A 149 12.47 -3.30 11.05
CA GLU A 149 13.60 -3.89 11.77
C GLU A 149 13.51 -5.44 11.79
N PRO A 150 14.66 -6.14 11.87
CA PRO A 150 14.71 -7.60 11.98
C PRO A 150 13.94 -8.16 13.19
#